data_AF-A0A1X0QX38-F1
#
_entry.id   AF-A0A1X0QX38-F1
#
_cell.length_a   1.000
_cell.length_b   1.000
_cell.length_c   1.000
_cell.angle_alpha   90.00
_cell.angle_beta   90.00
_cell.angle_gamma   90.00
#
_symmetry.space_group_name_H-M   'P 1'
#
loop_
_entity.id
_entity.type
_entity.pdbx_description
1 polymer ?
#
loop_
_entity_poly.entity_id
_entity_poly.type
_entity_poly.pdbx_seq_one_letter_code
_entity_poly.pdbx_strand_id
1 'polypeptide(L)'
;MSDNKRTVANPNYSRRSEPQDGFKSLQEFYPFYLGEHCNKINRRLHFLGTTLSLVFAYLAARRRKAKFLLAGILQGYFFAWIGHFVFEKK
;
A
#
# COMPACT_ATOMS: atom_id res chain seq x y z
N MET A 1 39.63 10.04 4.43
CA MET A 1 38.26 10.54 4.24
C MET A 1 37.40 9.36 3.80
N SER A 2 36.75 8.66 4.74
CA SER A 2 35.89 7.51 4.41
C SER A 2 34.62 8.05 3.77
N ASP A 3 34.43 7.73 2.50
CA ASP A 3 33.29 8.13 1.69
C ASP A 3 32.04 7.43 2.26
N ASN A 4 31.39 8.08 3.24
CA ASN A 4 30.15 7.64 3.86
C ASN A 4 29.00 7.78 2.85
N LYS A 5 29.06 6.97 1.79
CA LYS A 5 27.93 6.74 0.90
C LYS A 5 26.92 6.00 1.76
N ARG A 6 25.93 6.74 2.27
CA ARG A 6 24.67 6.17 2.72
C ARG A 6 24.10 5.41 1.52
N THR A 7 24.44 4.13 1.40
CA THR A 7 24.02 3.28 0.30
C THR A 7 22.51 3.21 0.38
N VAL A 8 21.83 4.02 -0.43
CA VAL A 8 20.38 3.99 -0.51
C VAL A 8 20.03 2.58 -0.97
N ALA A 9 19.28 1.85 -0.15
CA ALA A 9 18.99 0.42 -0.37
C ALA A 9 18.45 0.12 -1.79
N ASN A 10 17.61 1.02 -2.32
CA ASN A 10 17.07 0.95 -3.68
C ASN A 10 16.85 2.38 -4.24
N PRO A 11 17.88 3.04 -4.79
CA PRO A 11 17.80 4.47 -5.13
C PRO A 11 16.82 4.76 -6.28
N ASN A 12 16.65 3.80 -7.19
CA ASN A 12 15.76 3.92 -8.33
C ASN A 12 14.39 3.27 -8.09
N TYR A 13 14.13 2.77 -6.88
CA TYR A 13 12.90 2.04 -6.51
C TYR A 13 12.50 0.97 -7.55
N SER A 14 13.47 0.36 -8.22
CA SER A 14 13.22 -0.62 -9.27
C SER A 14 12.71 -1.91 -8.65
N ARG A 15 11.74 -2.56 -9.30
CA ARG A 15 11.28 -3.89 -8.90
C ARG A 15 12.46 -4.89 -9.01
N ARG A 16 12.66 -5.72 -7.99
CA ARG A 16 13.65 -6.80 -7.98
C ARG A 16 12.90 -8.13 -7.83
N SER A 17 13.41 -9.19 -8.43
CA SER A 17 12.88 -10.55 -8.27
C SER A 17 13.30 -11.16 -6.93
N GLU A 18 12.48 -12.05 -6.39
CA GLU A 18 12.76 -12.77 -5.16
C GLU A 18 13.96 -13.74 -5.36
N PRO A 19 14.91 -13.82 -4.42
CA PRO A 19 15.98 -14.81 -4.46
C PRO A 19 15.41 -16.22 -4.26
N GLN A 20 15.91 -17.22 -4.99
CA GLN A 20 15.44 -18.61 -4.89
C GLN A 20 15.62 -19.22 -3.49
N ASP A 21 16.61 -18.76 -2.72
CA ASP A 21 16.90 -19.24 -1.36
C ASP A 21 16.20 -18.40 -0.26
N GLY A 22 15.33 -17.46 -0.63
CA GLY A 22 14.71 -16.50 0.27
C GLY A 22 15.66 -15.41 0.77
N PHE A 23 15.15 -14.51 1.61
CA PHE A 23 15.94 -13.41 2.19
C PHE A 23 16.64 -13.86 3.48
N LYS A 24 17.96 -13.69 3.57
CA LYS A 24 18.75 -14.12 4.75
C LYS A 24 18.91 -13.01 5.78
N SER A 25 18.55 -11.77 5.43
CA SER A 25 18.56 -10.63 6.33
C SER A 25 17.54 -9.56 5.95
N LEU A 26 17.16 -8.73 6.93
CA LEU A 26 16.31 -7.56 6.68
C LEU A 26 16.97 -6.56 5.72
N GLN A 27 18.30 -6.50 5.69
CA GLN A 27 19.05 -5.61 4.78
C GLN A 27 18.96 -6.07 3.33
N GLU A 28 18.82 -7.37 3.08
CA GLU A 28 18.56 -7.95 1.76
C GLU A 28 17.09 -7.82 1.35
N PHE A 29 16.18 -8.01 2.30
CA PHE A 29 14.74 -7.89 2.08
C PHE A 29 14.29 -6.45 1.80
N TYR A 30 14.83 -5.48 2.53
CA TYR A 30 14.36 -4.10 2.49
C TYR A 30 14.42 -3.47 1.08
N PRO A 31 15.51 -3.57 0.29
CA PRO A 31 15.53 -3.11 -1.10
C PRO A 31 14.44 -3.72 -1.99
N PHE A 32 14.15 -5.02 -1.82
CA PHE A 32 13.11 -5.74 -2.55
C PHE A 32 11.73 -5.23 -2.18
N TYR A 33 11.45 -5.10 -0.88
CA TYR A 33 10.21 -4.54 -0.34
C TYR A 33 9.93 -3.12 -0.86
N LEU A 34 10.96 -2.26 -0.94
CA LEU A 34 10.84 -0.92 -1.52
C LEU A 34 10.48 -0.94 -3.00
N GLY A 35 11.01 -1.91 -3.76
CA GLY A 35 10.71 -2.07 -5.19
C GLY A 35 9.27 -2.52 -5.43
N GLU A 36 8.75 -3.43 -4.62
CA GLU A 36 7.35 -3.84 -4.66
C GLU A 36 6.40 -2.68 -4.31
N HIS A 37 6.79 -1.83 -3.35
CA HIS A 37 6.02 -0.65 -2.97
C HIS A 37 6.25 0.58 -3.88
N CYS A 38 7.12 0.48 -4.89
CA CYS A 38 7.29 1.55 -5.89
C CYS A 38 6.05 1.73 -6.77
N ASN A 39 5.13 0.75 -6.80
CA ASN A 39 3.98 0.83 -7.66
C ASN A 39 3.07 2.01 -7.25
N LYS A 40 3.15 3.10 -8.01
CA LYS A 40 2.37 4.34 -7.82
C LYS A 40 0.87 4.06 -7.77
N ILE A 41 0.42 2.98 -8.40
CA ILE A 41 -1.00 2.63 -8.47
C ILE A 41 -1.52 2.13 -7.12
N ASN A 42 -0.74 1.30 -6.41
CA ASN A 42 -1.12 0.82 -5.08
C ASN A 42 -1.25 1.99 -4.08
N ARG A 43 -0.32 2.97 -4.17
CA ARG A 43 -0.40 4.22 -3.39
C ARG A 43 -1.64 5.06 -3.73
N ARG A 44 -2.01 5.16 -5.01
CA ARG A 44 -3.21 5.91 -5.45
C ARG A 44 -4.49 5.24 -4.97
N LEU A 45 -4.57 3.91 -5.05
CA LEU A 45 -5.72 3.16 -4.56
C LEU A 45 -5.86 3.28 -3.04
N HIS A 46 -4.76 3.19 -2.30
CA HIS A 46 -4.79 3.39 -0.86
C HIS A 46 -5.27 4.81 -0.52
N PHE A 47 -4.75 5.83 -1.20
CA PHE A 47 -5.18 7.21 -1.00
C PHE A 47 -6.65 7.43 -1.32
N LEU A 48 -7.15 6.87 -2.44
CA LEU A 48 -8.57 6.93 -2.80
C LEU A 48 -9.44 6.22 -1.76
N GLY A 49 -9.05 5.02 -1.33
CA GLY A 49 -9.75 4.23 -0.32
C GLY A 49 -9.85 4.96 1.02
N THR A 50 -8.74 5.50 1.53
CA THR A 50 -8.71 6.26 2.79
C THR A 50 -9.52 7.54 2.68
N THR A 51 -9.39 8.29 1.60
CA THR A 51 -10.15 9.54 1.39
C THR A 51 -11.65 9.27 1.38
N LEU A 52 -12.08 8.24 0.65
CA LEU A 52 -13.49 7.89 0.56
C LEU A 52 -14.01 7.40 1.92
N SER A 53 -13.25 6.56 2.64
CA SER A 53 -13.59 6.11 4.00
C SER A 53 -13.77 7.29 4.98
N LEU A 54 -12.88 8.29 4.92
CA LEU A 54 -13.00 9.52 5.71
C LEU A 54 -14.26 10.33 5.37
N VAL A 55 -14.60 10.45 4.08
CA VAL A 55 -15.84 11.11 3.65
C VAL A 55 -17.07 10.39 4.21
N PHE A 56 -17.11 9.07 4.16
CA PHE A 56 -18.22 8.30 4.72
C PHE A 56 -18.28 8.37 6.26
N ALA A 57 -17.13 8.35 6.94
CA ALA A 57 -17.07 8.56 8.39
C ALA A 57 -17.61 9.95 8.79
N TYR A 58 -17.24 10.99 8.04
CA TYR A 58 -17.77 12.35 8.23
C TYR A 58 -19.29 12.41 8.01
N LEU A 59 -19.80 11.80 6.93
CA LEU A 59 -21.23 11.73 6.65
C LEU A 59 -22.00 10.93 7.72
N ALA A 60 -21.41 9.85 8.23
CA ALA A 60 -21.97 9.05 9.32
C ALA A 60 -22.09 9.86 10.61
N ALA A 61 -21.03 10.59 10.98
CA ALA A 61 -21.02 11.46 12.15
C ALA A 61 -22.07 12.59 12.03
N ARG A 62 -22.17 13.23 10.85
CA ARG A 62 -23.15 14.31 10.61
C ARG A 62 -24.59 13.82 10.63
N ARG A 63 -24.87 12.64 10.07
CA ARG A 63 -26.23 12.09 9.98
C ARG A 63 -26.64 11.30 11.23
N ARG A 64 -25.72 11.00 12.16
CA ARG A 64 -25.90 10.12 13.34
C ARG A 64 -26.59 8.79 13.02
N LYS A 65 -26.40 8.28 11.80
CA LYS A 65 -26.98 7.00 11.36
C LYS A 65 -25.89 5.96 11.26
N ALA A 66 -25.90 4.99 12.18
CA ALA A 66 -24.95 3.87 12.22
C ALA A 66 -24.91 3.04 10.93
N LYS A 67 -25.97 3.06 10.11
CA LYS A 67 -25.99 2.42 8.78
C LYS A 67 -24.87 2.93 7.86
N PHE A 68 -24.42 4.18 8.00
CA PHE A 68 -23.29 4.70 7.23
C PHE A 68 -21.94 4.18 7.70
N LEU A 69 -21.81 3.76 8.96
CA LEU A 69 -20.59 3.06 9.43
C LEU A 69 -20.48 1.69 8.78
N LEU A 70 -21.58 0.93 8.72
CA LEU A 70 -21.61 -0.36 8.04
C LEU A 70 -21.32 -0.20 6.54
N ALA A 71 -21.92 0.82 5.90
CA ALA A 71 -21.62 1.16 4.52
C ALA A 71 -20.15 1.55 4.32
N GLY A 72 -19.54 2.31 5.24
CA GLY A 72 -18.13 2.68 5.20
C GLY A 72 -17.19 1.48 5.38
N ILE A 73 -17.51 0.53 6.26
CA ILE A 73 -16.74 -0.71 6.44
C ILE A 73 -16.87 -1.60 5.18
N LEU A 74 -18.08 -1.81 4.69
CA LEU A 74 -18.32 -2.61 3.48
C LEU A 74 -17.63 -1.99 2.26
N GLN A 75 -17.67 -0.67 2.14
CA GLN A 75 -17.01 0.06 1.07
C GLN A 75 -15.48 0.01 1.23
N GLY A 76 -14.93 0.16 2.43
CA GLY A 76 -13.50 -0.03 2.69
C GLY A 76 -13.03 -1.44 2.30
N TYR A 77 -13.82 -2.46 2.61
CA TYR A 77 -13.56 -3.84 2.22
C TYR A 77 -13.67 -4.07 0.70
N PHE A 78 -14.65 -3.44 0.05
CA PHE A 78 -14.82 -3.48 -1.41
C PHE A 78 -13.64 -2.84 -2.16
N PHE A 79 -13.11 -1.70 -1.67
CA PHE A 79 -11.94 -1.07 -2.27
C PHE A 79 -10.64 -1.85 -2.00
N ALA A 80 -10.50 -2.49 -0.84
CA ALA A 80 -9.41 -3.41 -0.58
C ALA A 80 -9.43 -4.60 -1.57
N TRP A 81 -10.62 -5.17 -1.82
CA TRP A 81 -10.81 -6.26 -2.78
C TRP A 81 -10.53 -5.84 -4.23
N ILE A 82 -10.97 -4.66 -4.67
CA ILE A 82 -10.64 -4.16 -6.02
C ILE A 82 -9.13 -3.98 -6.19
N GLY A 83 -8.42 -3.51 -5.17
CA GLY A 83 -6.97 -3.38 -5.20
C GLY A 83 -6.27 -4.73 -5.37
N HIS A 84 -6.75 -5.78 -4.69
CA HIS A 84 -6.25 -7.14 -4.87
C HIS A 84 -6.63 -7.73 -6.25
N PHE A 85 -7.92 -7.78 -6.60
CA PHE A 85 -8.41 -8.46 -7.81
C PHE A 85 -8.05 -7.77 -9.14
N VAL A 86 -7.82 -6.46 -9.17
CA VAL A 86 -7.44 -5.74 -10.39
C VAL A 86 -5.93 -5.76 -10.63
N PHE A 87 -5.12 -5.98 -9.58
CA PHE A 87 -3.65 -6.03 -9.68
C PHE A 87 -3.07 -7.44 -9.65
N GLU A 88 -3.86 -8.43 -9.22
CA GLU A 88 -3.52 -9.85 -9.21
C GLU A 88 -4.03 -10.57 -10.48
N LYS A 89 -4.02 -9.86 -11.61
CA LYS A 89 -3.95 -10.47 -12.95
C LYS A 89 -2.57 -10.22 -13.55
N LYS A 90 -1.60 -11.02 -13.12
CA LYS A 90 -0.46 -11.44 -13.93
C LYS A 90 -0.21 -12.92 -13.70
#